data_AF-A0A956FPS0-F1
#
_entry.id   AF-A0A956FPS0-F1
#
_cell.length_a   1.000
_cell.length_b   1.000
_cell.length_c   1.000
_cell.angle_alpha   90.00
_cell.angle_beta   90.00
_cell.angle_gamma   90.00
#
_symmetry.space_group_name_H-M   'P 1'
#
loop_
_entity.id
_entity.type
_entity.pdbx_description
1 polymer ?
#
loop_
_entity_poly.entity_id
_entity_poly.type
_entity_poly.pdbx_seq_one_letter_code
_entity_poly.pdbx_strand_id
1 'polypeptide(L)'
;MRDVSRLIPLLLLSVTLGCGSEPAQAPAECPEPAKAAEAPAPAPSEEPSIGALDKAFVAAMAEPASLAKIEKLELELNADGSVRELALYHSDDARIPDAVKAKVDEVYPGAKIKLFESELEGPERKEVFEVEVETADGQECEIEATAAGELIYTECEIEAESLDDAIKAAVKATFPGGELKEAEVVERPGAAKETAVEVEVDGVSHKLVFVSGELRRHAVEIKAEIELDLPLP
;
A
#
# COMPACT_ATOMS: atom_id res chain seq x y z
N MET A 1 44.07 -18.86 -6.38
CA MET A 1 45.08 -18.97 -5.30
C MET A 1 44.88 -17.83 -4.30
N ARG A 2 44.12 -18.08 -3.23
CA ARG A 2 44.41 -17.70 -1.83
C ARG A 2 43.18 -18.06 -0.99
N ASP A 3 43.35 -19.20 -0.36
CA ASP A 3 42.55 -19.82 0.67
C ASP A 3 42.93 -19.20 2.00
N VAL A 4 41.95 -18.80 2.84
CA VAL A 4 42.16 -18.67 4.29
C VAL A 4 40.85 -19.01 5.01
N SER A 5 40.70 -20.29 5.31
CA SER A 5 39.88 -20.82 6.39
C SER A 5 40.09 -20.07 7.72
N ARG A 6 39.00 -19.79 8.45
CA ARG A 6 39.05 -19.54 9.90
C ARG A 6 37.99 -20.39 10.61
N LEU A 7 38.48 -21.40 11.32
CA LEU A 7 37.73 -22.17 12.32
C LEU A 7 37.50 -21.31 13.58
N ILE A 8 36.30 -21.42 14.14
CA ILE A 8 35.94 -20.92 15.48
C ILE A 8 35.88 -22.13 16.43
N PRO A 9 36.57 -22.12 17.58
CA PRO A 9 36.47 -23.21 18.55
C PRO A 9 35.27 -23.02 19.49
N LEU A 10 34.53 -24.12 19.66
CA LEU A 10 33.41 -24.31 20.58
C LEU A 10 33.96 -24.54 22.00
N LEU A 11 33.64 -23.65 22.95
CA LEU A 11 34.01 -23.81 24.36
C LEU A 11 32.91 -24.61 25.09
N LEU A 12 33.26 -25.82 25.56
CA LEU A 12 32.45 -26.62 26.48
C LEU A 12 32.59 -26.07 27.91
N LEU A 13 31.47 -25.78 28.57
CA LEU A 13 31.42 -25.45 29.99
C LEU A 13 31.01 -26.70 30.79
N SER A 14 31.88 -27.11 31.70
CA SER A 14 31.76 -28.29 32.55
C SER A 14 30.86 -28.05 33.76
N VAL A 15 29.99 -29.04 34.04
CA VAL A 15 29.18 -29.17 35.25
C VAL A 15 30.07 -29.57 36.43
N THR A 16 29.89 -28.95 37.60
CA THR A 16 30.43 -29.46 38.87
C THR A 16 29.29 -29.76 39.84
N LEU A 17 29.20 -31.03 40.25
CA LEU A 17 28.40 -31.49 41.38
C LEU A 17 29.15 -31.18 42.68
N GLY A 18 28.50 -30.49 43.61
CA GLY A 18 28.93 -30.37 44.99
C GLY A 18 27.89 -30.99 45.93
N CYS A 19 28.25 -32.10 46.59
CA CYS A 19 27.56 -32.64 47.75
C CYS A 19 28.10 -31.95 49.01
N GLY A 20 27.20 -31.43 49.85
CA GLY A 20 27.50 -30.95 51.19
C GLY A 20 26.31 -31.25 52.11
N SER A 21 26.57 -32.03 53.15
CA SER A 21 25.62 -32.47 54.19
C SER A 21 25.78 -31.60 55.44
N GLU A 22 24.69 -31.11 56.05
CA GLU A 22 24.44 -30.92 57.52
C GLU A 22 23.20 -30.01 57.74
N PRO A 23 22.61 -29.86 58.96
CA PRO A 23 22.06 -30.83 59.92
C PRO A 23 20.52 -30.70 60.07
N ALA A 24 19.94 -31.61 60.86
CA ALA A 24 18.51 -31.72 61.15
C ALA A 24 17.90 -30.47 61.81
N GLN A 25 16.78 -30.01 61.24
CA GLN A 25 15.90 -28.97 61.80
C GLN A 25 14.53 -29.58 62.15
N ALA A 26 13.95 -29.12 63.26
CA ALA A 26 12.69 -29.57 63.86
C ALA A 26 11.51 -29.62 62.86
N PRO A 27 10.46 -30.43 63.12
CA PRO A 27 9.32 -30.53 62.22
C PRO A 27 8.59 -29.19 62.15
N ALA A 28 8.78 -28.47 61.05
CA ALA A 28 7.99 -27.31 60.71
C ALA A 28 6.57 -27.78 60.38
N GLU A 29 5.59 -27.11 60.98
CA GLU A 29 4.17 -27.29 60.72
C GLU A 29 3.91 -27.24 59.21
N CYS A 30 3.13 -28.20 58.70
CA CYS A 30 2.74 -28.20 57.30
C CYS A 30 2.01 -26.88 56.98
N PRO A 31 2.54 -26.04 56.08
CA PRO A 31 1.81 -24.87 55.65
C PRO A 31 0.55 -25.35 54.90
N GLU A 32 -0.58 -24.75 55.27
CA GLU A 32 -1.86 -24.88 54.60
C GLU A 32 -1.65 -24.66 53.08
N PRO A 33 -2.23 -25.49 52.20
CA PRO A 33 -2.00 -25.36 50.76
C PRO A 33 -2.44 -23.96 50.32
N ALA A 34 -1.46 -23.18 49.86
CA ALA A 34 -1.70 -21.87 49.31
C ALA A 34 -2.75 -22.01 48.19
N LYS A 35 -3.90 -21.36 48.39
CA LYS A 35 -4.96 -21.27 47.41
C LYS A 35 -4.31 -20.74 46.13
N ALA A 36 -4.26 -21.58 45.09
CA ALA A 36 -3.72 -21.22 43.80
C ALA A 36 -4.38 -19.90 43.38
N ALA A 37 -3.58 -18.84 43.26
CA ALA A 37 -4.05 -17.59 42.70
C ALA A 37 -4.55 -17.91 41.30
N GLU A 38 -5.85 -17.72 41.10
CA GLU A 38 -6.49 -17.85 39.80
C GLU A 38 -5.72 -16.93 38.85
N ALA A 39 -5.13 -17.53 37.80
CA ALA A 39 -4.43 -16.76 36.79
C ALA A 39 -5.38 -15.67 36.29
N PRO A 40 -4.93 -14.40 36.16
CA PRO A 40 -5.79 -13.35 35.65
C PRO A 40 -6.37 -13.82 34.32
N ALA A 41 -7.69 -13.71 34.17
CA ALA A 41 -8.36 -14.01 32.93
C ALA A 41 -7.59 -13.31 31.79
N PRO A 42 -7.32 -13.98 30.67
CA PRO A 42 -6.71 -13.33 29.53
C PRO A 42 -7.52 -12.07 29.22
N ALA A 43 -6.83 -10.95 29.05
CA ALA A 43 -7.47 -9.72 28.62
C ALA A 43 -8.35 -10.03 27.40
N PRO A 44 -9.56 -9.46 27.31
CA PRO A 44 -10.39 -9.66 26.12
C PRO A 44 -9.52 -9.32 24.90
N SER A 45 -9.36 -10.31 24.03
CA SER A 45 -8.80 -10.07 22.70
C SER A 45 -9.68 -8.99 22.09
N GLU A 46 -9.11 -7.82 21.80
CA GLU A 46 -9.82 -6.82 21.00
C GLU A 46 -10.29 -7.56 19.74
N GLU A 47 -11.61 -7.55 19.52
CA GLU A 47 -12.16 -8.05 18.26
C GLU A 47 -11.46 -7.26 17.13
N PRO A 48 -11.09 -7.90 16.01
CA PRO A 48 -10.54 -7.18 14.88
C PRO A 48 -11.57 -6.14 14.41
N SER A 49 -11.41 -4.88 14.84
CA SER A 49 -12.09 -3.77 14.20
C SER A 49 -11.46 -3.61 12.83
N ILE A 50 -12.25 -3.62 11.77
CA ILE A 50 -11.79 -3.45 10.37
C ILE A 50 -11.15 -2.05 10.12
N GLY A 51 -10.97 -1.24 11.17
CA GLY A 51 -10.78 0.19 11.02
C GLY A 51 -12.06 0.85 10.51
N ALA A 52 -12.19 2.15 10.71
CA ALA A 52 -13.23 2.94 10.06
C ALA A 52 -12.61 3.65 8.85
N LEU A 53 -13.36 3.73 7.75
CA LEU A 53 -13.06 4.74 6.73
C LEU A 53 -13.11 6.13 7.36
N ASP A 54 -12.29 7.04 6.86
CA ASP A 54 -12.26 8.41 7.36
C ASP A 54 -13.64 9.08 7.20
N LYS A 55 -14.12 9.74 8.26
CA LYS A 55 -15.46 10.32 8.26
C LYS A 55 -15.60 11.49 7.29
N ALA A 56 -14.54 12.28 7.10
CA ALA A 56 -14.55 13.38 6.14
C ALA A 56 -14.57 12.82 4.71
N PHE A 57 -13.83 11.74 4.45
CA PHE A 57 -13.89 11.02 3.18
C PHE A 57 -15.29 10.50 2.87
N VAL A 58 -15.91 9.77 3.82
CA VAL A 58 -17.29 9.27 3.67
C VAL A 58 -18.28 10.42 3.45
N ALA A 59 -18.14 11.53 4.20
CA ALA A 59 -18.99 12.70 4.02
C ALA A 59 -18.81 13.36 2.65
N ALA A 60 -17.57 13.42 2.13
CA ALA A 60 -17.29 13.99 0.83
C ALA A 60 -17.90 13.17 -0.31
N MET A 61 -17.94 11.84 -0.19
CA MET A 61 -18.66 10.99 -1.14
C MET A 61 -20.18 11.11 -1.00
N ALA A 62 -20.67 11.30 0.22
CA ALA A 62 -22.10 11.36 0.55
C ALA A 62 -22.81 12.62 0.04
N GLU A 63 -22.08 13.67 -0.34
CA GLU A 63 -22.68 14.89 -0.86
C GLU A 63 -23.44 14.61 -2.17
N PRO A 64 -24.77 14.87 -2.25
CA PRO A 64 -25.58 14.48 -3.41
C PRO A 64 -25.10 15.04 -4.75
N ALA A 65 -24.50 16.24 -4.73
CA ALA A 65 -23.93 16.86 -5.92
C ALA A 65 -22.64 16.14 -6.40
N SER A 66 -21.93 15.50 -5.48
CA SER A 66 -20.70 14.74 -5.74
C SER A 66 -21.03 13.34 -6.26
N LEU A 67 -22.07 12.67 -5.74
CA LEU A 67 -22.48 11.33 -6.20
C LEU A 67 -22.75 11.24 -7.71
N ALA A 68 -23.28 12.29 -8.33
CA ALA A 68 -23.53 12.32 -9.77
C ALA A 68 -22.26 12.48 -10.63
N LYS A 69 -21.13 12.83 -10.02
CA LYS A 69 -19.84 13.08 -10.67
C LYS A 69 -18.76 12.05 -10.31
N ILE A 70 -19.04 11.15 -9.37
CA ILE A 70 -18.15 10.06 -8.96
C ILE A 70 -18.25 8.93 -9.97
N GLU A 71 -17.10 8.44 -10.42
CA GLU A 71 -17.00 7.35 -11.40
C GLU A 71 -16.58 6.04 -10.76
N LYS A 72 -15.61 6.08 -9.83
CA LYS A 72 -15.01 4.93 -9.17
C LYS A 72 -14.56 5.34 -7.76
N LEU A 73 -14.74 4.43 -6.82
CA LEU A 73 -14.06 4.45 -5.52
C LEU A 73 -13.04 3.31 -5.54
N GLU A 74 -11.78 3.64 -5.28
CA GLU A 74 -10.73 2.65 -5.11
C GLU A 74 -10.30 2.55 -3.65
N LEU A 75 -10.08 1.31 -3.22
CA LEU A 75 -9.58 0.96 -1.90
C LEU A 75 -8.41 0.02 -2.09
N GLU A 76 -7.22 0.50 -1.80
CA GLU A 76 -6.03 -0.35 -1.83
C GLU A 76 -5.60 -0.76 -0.43
N LEU A 77 -5.27 -2.03 -0.30
CA LEU A 77 -4.90 -2.65 0.96
C LEU A 77 -3.49 -3.23 0.91
N ASN A 78 -2.77 -3.11 2.03
CA ASN A 78 -1.57 -3.89 2.28
C ASN A 78 -1.93 -5.34 2.63
N ALA A 79 -0.94 -6.23 2.56
CA ALA A 79 -1.13 -7.65 2.88
C ALA A 79 -1.56 -7.92 4.33
N ASP A 80 -1.31 -6.99 5.25
CA ASP A 80 -1.77 -7.06 6.65
C ASP A 80 -3.20 -6.54 6.84
N GLY A 81 -3.87 -6.14 5.76
CA GLY A 81 -5.22 -5.58 5.76
C GLY A 81 -5.29 -4.09 6.08
N SER A 82 -4.17 -3.42 6.35
CA SER A 82 -4.16 -1.97 6.50
C SER A 82 -4.45 -1.28 5.18
N VAL A 83 -5.23 -0.21 5.20
CA VAL A 83 -5.51 0.59 4.01
C VAL A 83 -4.27 1.40 3.63
N ARG A 84 -3.81 1.24 2.39
CA ARG A 84 -2.74 2.05 1.80
C ARG A 84 -3.30 3.34 1.20
N GLU A 85 -4.43 3.24 0.54
CA GLU A 85 -4.97 4.31 -0.30
C GLU A 85 -6.49 4.25 -0.33
N LEU A 86 -7.10 5.42 -0.46
CA LEU A 86 -8.51 5.61 -0.75
C LEU A 86 -8.59 6.67 -1.84
N ALA A 87 -8.96 6.29 -3.05
CA ALA A 87 -9.04 7.22 -4.17
C ALA A 87 -10.48 7.36 -4.67
N LEU A 88 -10.87 8.59 -4.98
CA LEU A 88 -12.19 8.91 -5.52
C LEU A 88 -12.04 9.55 -6.89
N TYR A 89 -12.34 8.76 -7.92
CA TYR A 89 -12.36 9.20 -9.32
C TYR A 89 -13.61 10.01 -9.59
N HIS A 90 -13.46 11.21 -10.17
CA HIS A 90 -14.58 12.09 -10.45
C HIS A 90 -14.32 13.15 -11.52
N SER A 91 -15.40 13.74 -12.03
CA SER A 91 -15.36 14.88 -12.97
C SER A 91 -15.59 16.26 -12.31
N ASP A 92 -15.46 16.37 -10.99
CA ASP A 92 -15.70 17.61 -10.22
C ASP A 92 -14.46 18.50 -10.06
N ASP A 93 -14.25 19.43 -10.99
CA ASP A 93 -13.12 20.38 -10.99
C ASP A 93 -13.05 21.28 -9.74
N ALA A 94 -14.19 21.54 -9.12
CA ALA A 94 -14.30 22.34 -7.91
C ALA A 94 -13.66 21.68 -6.67
N ARG A 95 -13.41 20.36 -6.72
CA ARG A 95 -12.71 19.62 -5.64
C ARG A 95 -11.20 19.72 -5.75
N ILE A 96 -10.68 20.15 -6.91
CA ILE A 96 -9.24 20.19 -7.16
C ILE A 96 -8.69 21.60 -6.90
N PRO A 97 -7.70 21.74 -5.98
CA PRO A 97 -7.10 23.03 -5.68
C PRO A 97 -6.50 23.71 -6.91
N ASP A 98 -6.64 25.03 -6.99
CA ASP A 98 -6.11 25.82 -8.11
C ASP A 98 -4.59 25.66 -8.28
N ALA A 99 -3.86 25.41 -7.18
CA ALA A 99 -2.42 25.16 -7.22
C ALA A 99 -2.07 23.83 -7.91
N VAL A 100 -2.91 22.80 -7.79
CA VAL A 100 -2.75 21.51 -8.49
C VAL A 100 -3.00 21.70 -9.99
N LYS A 101 -4.09 22.38 -10.36
CA LYS A 101 -4.38 22.72 -11.77
C LYS A 101 -3.26 23.57 -12.40
N ALA A 102 -2.70 24.53 -11.66
CA ALA A 102 -1.55 25.29 -12.11
C ALA A 102 -0.29 24.42 -12.28
N LYS A 103 -0.12 23.37 -11.46
CA LYS A 103 0.97 22.40 -11.63
C LYS A 103 0.79 21.58 -12.90
N VAL A 104 -0.44 21.20 -13.27
CA VAL A 104 -0.73 20.54 -14.56
C VAL A 104 -0.27 21.41 -15.72
N ASP A 105 -0.64 22.69 -15.74
CA ASP A 105 -0.23 23.62 -16.81
C ASP A 105 1.30 23.82 -16.90
N GLU A 106 2.01 23.67 -15.78
CA GLU A 106 3.47 23.74 -15.72
C GLU A 106 4.13 22.47 -16.28
N VAL A 107 3.65 21.29 -15.88
CA VAL A 107 4.22 19.98 -16.23
C VAL A 107 3.83 19.57 -17.65
N TYR A 108 2.56 19.75 -18.01
CA TYR A 108 1.99 19.40 -19.31
C TYR A 108 1.31 20.61 -19.98
N PRO A 109 2.09 21.60 -20.49
CA PRO A 109 1.52 22.80 -21.08
C PRO A 109 0.57 22.51 -22.25
N GLY A 110 -0.67 22.96 -22.13
CA GLY A 110 -1.70 22.79 -23.17
C GLY A 110 -2.36 21.42 -23.18
N ALA A 111 -2.13 20.59 -22.17
CA ALA A 111 -2.84 19.34 -21.99
C ALA A 111 -4.34 19.57 -21.73
N LYS A 112 -5.14 18.57 -22.07
CA LYS A 112 -6.57 18.53 -21.81
C LYS A 112 -6.81 17.66 -20.59
N ILE A 113 -7.42 18.22 -19.56
CA ILE A 113 -7.86 17.46 -18.38
C ILE A 113 -8.98 16.48 -18.76
N LYS A 114 -8.86 15.24 -18.26
CA LYS A 114 -9.72 14.10 -18.58
C LYS A 114 -10.52 13.70 -17.35
N LEU A 115 -9.82 13.47 -16.24
CA LEU A 115 -10.39 13.00 -14.99
C LEU A 115 -9.63 13.60 -13.80
N PHE A 116 -10.22 13.48 -12.63
CA PHE A 116 -9.61 13.89 -11.38
C PHE A 116 -9.74 12.80 -10.34
N GLU A 117 -8.77 12.75 -9.44
CA GLU A 117 -8.85 11.95 -8.22
C GLU A 117 -8.61 12.81 -6.98
N SER A 118 -9.33 12.50 -5.91
CA SER A 118 -9.02 13.01 -4.58
C SER A 118 -8.75 11.85 -3.67
N GLU A 119 -7.60 11.85 -3.02
CA GLU A 119 -7.08 10.66 -2.37
C GLU A 119 -6.66 10.87 -0.93
N LEU A 120 -6.67 9.78 -0.16
CA LEU A 120 -6.07 9.70 1.16
C LEU A 120 -5.02 8.59 1.20
N GLU A 121 -3.76 9.01 1.18
CA GLU A 121 -2.63 8.10 1.13
C GLU A 121 -1.99 7.84 2.49
N GLY A 122 -1.53 6.60 2.66
CA GLY A 122 -0.69 6.14 3.74
C GLY A 122 -1.38 6.12 5.12
N PRO A 123 -0.62 5.75 6.17
CA PRO A 123 -1.17 5.61 7.52
C PRO A 123 -1.59 6.96 8.14
N GLU A 124 -1.04 8.06 7.65
CA GLU A 124 -1.34 9.42 8.10
C GLU A 124 -2.54 10.04 7.36
N ARG A 125 -3.11 9.35 6.36
CA ARG A 125 -4.24 9.84 5.53
C ARG A 125 -3.94 11.20 4.93
N LYS A 126 -2.80 11.31 4.25
CA LYS A 126 -2.40 12.55 3.58
C LYS A 126 -3.31 12.76 2.39
N GLU A 127 -3.87 13.96 2.31
CA GLU A 127 -4.69 14.36 1.17
C GLU A 127 -3.78 14.76 0.01
N VAL A 128 -4.00 14.11 -1.13
CA VAL A 128 -3.33 14.36 -2.40
C VAL A 128 -4.38 14.35 -3.51
N PHE A 129 -3.99 14.88 -4.66
CA PHE A 129 -4.88 15.07 -5.79
C PHE A 129 -4.19 14.63 -7.07
N GLU A 130 -4.89 13.81 -7.84
CA GLU A 130 -4.45 13.40 -9.16
C GLU A 130 -5.26 14.06 -10.25
N VAL A 131 -4.59 14.33 -11.36
CA VAL A 131 -5.21 14.90 -12.55
C VAL A 131 -4.72 14.16 -13.78
N GLU A 132 -5.60 13.32 -14.33
CA GLU A 132 -5.39 12.65 -15.61
C GLU A 132 -5.59 13.66 -16.75
N VAL A 133 -4.66 13.63 -17.71
CA VAL A 133 -4.61 14.53 -18.84
C VAL A 133 -4.22 13.81 -20.13
N GLU A 134 -4.78 14.28 -21.22
CA GLU A 134 -4.26 14.02 -22.56
C GLU A 134 -3.28 15.14 -22.90
N THR A 135 -2.00 14.83 -23.03
CA THR A 135 -0.94 15.80 -23.36
C THR A 135 -1.13 16.40 -24.75
N ALA A 136 -0.42 17.47 -25.06
CA ALA A 136 -0.53 18.15 -26.37
C ALA A 136 -0.13 17.26 -27.56
N ASP A 137 0.69 16.23 -27.33
CA ASP A 137 1.07 15.21 -28.31
C ASP A 137 0.18 13.95 -28.27
N GLY A 138 -0.84 13.93 -27.41
CA GLY A 138 -1.87 12.90 -27.36
C GLY A 138 -1.53 11.69 -26.49
N GLN A 139 -0.53 11.80 -25.61
CA GLN A 139 -0.22 10.79 -24.61
C GLN A 139 -1.15 10.96 -23.39
N GLU A 140 -1.65 9.87 -22.84
CA GLU A 140 -2.37 9.91 -21.55
C GLU A 140 -1.31 9.90 -20.43
N CYS A 141 -1.38 10.90 -19.56
CA CYS A 141 -0.50 11.09 -18.43
C CYS A 141 -1.28 11.65 -17.26
N GLU A 142 -0.69 11.62 -16.07
CA GLU A 142 -1.23 12.21 -14.87
C GLU A 142 -0.14 12.87 -14.04
N ILE A 143 -0.59 13.75 -13.15
CA ILE A 143 0.23 14.19 -12.03
C ILE A 143 -0.48 13.84 -10.74
N GLU A 144 0.29 13.50 -9.72
CA GLU A 144 -0.14 13.57 -8.33
C GLU A 144 0.55 14.75 -7.65
N ALA A 145 -0.23 15.55 -6.92
CA ALA A 145 0.30 16.68 -6.16
C ALA A 145 -0.43 16.88 -4.84
N THR A 146 0.27 17.53 -3.90
CA THR A 146 -0.36 18.04 -2.67
C THR A 146 -1.33 19.19 -2.98
N ALA A 147 -2.20 19.54 -2.02
CA ALA A 147 -3.09 20.70 -2.14
C ALA A 147 -2.38 22.03 -2.45
N ALA A 148 -1.09 22.15 -2.10
CA ALA A 148 -0.26 23.31 -2.37
C ALA A 148 0.37 23.32 -3.78
N GLY A 149 0.09 22.31 -4.60
CA GLY A 149 0.68 22.13 -5.94
C GLY A 149 2.13 21.64 -5.89
N GLU A 150 2.57 21.05 -4.78
CA GLU A 150 3.87 20.35 -4.75
C GLU A 150 3.72 19.00 -5.45
N LEU A 151 4.49 18.81 -6.53
CA LEU A 151 4.47 17.59 -7.34
C LEU A 151 5.04 16.41 -6.53
N ILE A 152 4.28 15.32 -6.48
CA ILE A 152 4.70 14.07 -5.86
C ILE A 152 5.22 13.12 -6.94
N TYR A 153 4.44 12.90 -8.01
CA TYR A 153 4.89 12.15 -9.18
C TYR A 153 4.17 12.57 -10.46
N THR A 154 4.73 12.12 -11.56
CA THR A 154 4.06 12.05 -12.87
C THR A 154 4.00 10.61 -13.30
N GLU A 155 2.92 10.23 -13.95
CA GLU A 155 2.73 8.91 -14.53
C GLU A 155 2.21 9.06 -15.96
N CYS A 156 2.67 8.19 -16.86
CA CYS A 156 2.28 8.24 -18.26
C CYS A 156 2.17 6.83 -18.81
N GLU A 157 1.08 6.59 -19.55
CA GLU A 157 0.88 5.35 -20.30
C GLU A 157 1.99 5.21 -21.35
N ILE A 158 2.49 4.00 -21.50
CA ILE A 158 3.45 3.61 -22.52
C ILE A 158 2.98 2.36 -23.27
N GLU A 159 3.31 2.31 -24.55
CA GLU A 159 3.05 1.12 -25.36
C GLU A 159 3.80 -0.10 -24.78
N ALA A 160 3.14 -1.26 -24.79
CA ALA A 160 3.71 -2.53 -24.31
C ALA A 160 5.06 -2.87 -25.00
N GLU A 161 5.21 -2.50 -26.28
CA GLU A 161 6.45 -2.67 -27.05
C GLU A 161 7.62 -1.85 -26.49
N SER A 162 7.35 -0.76 -25.78
CA SER A 162 8.36 0.13 -25.19
C SER A 162 8.90 -0.38 -23.86
N LEU A 163 8.28 -1.40 -23.25
CA LEU A 163 8.77 -2.00 -22.01
C LEU A 163 10.15 -2.65 -22.20
N ASP A 164 10.99 -2.56 -21.16
CA ASP A 164 12.29 -3.22 -21.11
C ASP A 164 12.14 -4.75 -21.27
N ASP A 165 13.06 -5.37 -22.03
CA ASP A 165 13.04 -6.83 -22.26
C ASP A 165 13.09 -7.64 -20.97
N ALA A 166 13.76 -7.12 -19.94
CA ALA A 166 13.81 -7.73 -18.61
C ALA A 166 12.44 -7.74 -17.93
N ILE A 167 11.67 -6.64 -18.03
CA ILE A 167 10.32 -6.54 -17.48
C ILE A 167 9.38 -7.47 -18.26
N LYS A 168 9.41 -7.42 -19.60
CA LYS A 168 8.63 -8.35 -20.45
C LYS A 168 8.89 -9.82 -20.11
N ALA A 169 10.16 -10.18 -19.89
CA ALA A 169 10.53 -11.53 -19.50
C ALA A 169 10.02 -11.90 -18.09
N ALA A 170 10.11 -10.99 -17.13
CA ALA A 170 9.61 -11.20 -15.77
C ALA A 170 8.07 -11.35 -15.73
N VAL A 171 7.34 -10.52 -16.46
CA VAL A 171 5.89 -10.61 -16.63
C VAL A 171 5.51 -11.98 -17.20
N LYS A 172 6.12 -12.38 -18.32
CA LYS A 172 5.85 -13.68 -18.96
C LYS A 172 6.17 -14.89 -18.07
N ALA A 173 7.21 -14.78 -17.25
CA ALA A 173 7.58 -15.84 -16.30
C ALA A 173 6.59 -15.94 -15.12
N THR A 174 6.07 -14.80 -14.67
CA THR A 174 5.13 -14.71 -13.53
C THR A 174 3.72 -15.11 -13.94
N PHE A 175 3.27 -14.65 -15.11
CA PHE A 175 1.96 -14.94 -15.69
C PHE A 175 2.09 -15.54 -17.09
N PRO A 176 2.44 -16.83 -17.19
CA PRO A 176 2.52 -17.50 -18.49
C PRO A 176 1.16 -17.47 -19.20
N GLY A 177 1.08 -16.72 -20.31
CA GLY A 177 -0.15 -16.57 -21.09
C GLY A 177 -1.08 -15.45 -20.63
N GLY A 178 -0.67 -14.63 -19.65
CA GLY A 178 -1.38 -13.41 -19.30
C GLY A 178 -1.38 -12.39 -20.45
N GLU A 179 -2.46 -11.62 -20.53
CA GLU A 179 -2.61 -10.51 -21.48
C GLU A 179 -2.15 -9.22 -20.80
N LEU A 180 -1.15 -8.54 -21.37
CA LEU A 180 -0.76 -7.22 -20.91
C LEU A 180 -1.83 -6.22 -21.33
N LYS A 181 -2.45 -5.55 -20.36
CA LYS A 181 -3.54 -4.58 -20.59
C LYS A 181 -3.01 -3.16 -20.66
N GLU A 182 -2.14 -2.82 -19.73
CA GLU A 182 -1.62 -1.48 -19.55
C GLU A 182 -0.17 -1.52 -19.07
N ALA A 183 0.58 -0.47 -19.40
CA ALA A 183 1.92 -0.25 -18.92
C ALA A 183 2.16 1.24 -18.74
N GLU A 184 2.71 1.60 -17.59
CA GLU A 184 2.88 3.00 -17.21
C GLU A 184 4.29 3.23 -16.67
N VAL A 185 4.78 4.46 -16.82
CA VAL A 185 6.03 4.91 -16.24
C VAL A 185 5.75 5.95 -15.17
N VAL A 186 6.18 5.66 -13.94
CA VAL A 186 6.07 6.57 -12.81
C VAL A 186 7.41 7.23 -12.53
N GLU A 187 7.43 8.55 -12.49
CA GLU A 187 8.60 9.36 -12.17
C GLU A 187 8.34 10.24 -10.94
N ARG A 188 9.11 9.99 -9.88
CA ARG A 188 9.10 10.75 -8.63
C ARG A 188 10.36 11.61 -8.53
N PRO A 189 10.30 12.90 -8.11
CA PRO A 189 11.47 13.74 -7.97
C PRO A 189 12.56 13.12 -7.08
N GLY A 190 13.72 12.83 -7.67
CA GLY A 190 14.87 12.26 -6.95
C GLY A 190 14.78 10.76 -6.64
N ALA A 191 13.75 10.06 -7.13
CA ALA A 191 13.63 8.61 -7.01
C ALA A 191 14.11 7.88 -8.27
N ALA A 192 14.22 6.55 -8.17
CA ALA A 192 14.41 5.72 -9.35
C ALA A 192 13.08 5.63 -10.13
N LYS A 193 13.17 5.55 -11.46
CA LYS A 193 12.02 5.31 -12.33
C LYS A 193 11.34 3.99 -11.95
N GLU A 194 10.01 4.03 -11.86
CA GLU A 194 9.17 2.85 -11.70
C GLU A 194 8.44 2.54 -13.01
N THR A 195 8.00 1.30 -13.15
CA THR A 195 7.19 0.85 -14.29
C THR A 195 6.11 -0.05 -13.74
N ALA A 196 4.87 0.39 -13.86
CA ALA A 196 3.70 -0.42 -13.53
C ALA A 196 3.24 -1.17 -14.80
N VAL A 197 2.81 -2.41 -14.62
CA VAL A 197 2.27 -3.25 -15.70
C VAL A 197 1.03 -3.94 -15.18
N GLU A 198 -0.09 -3.74 -15.85
CA GLU A 198 -1.33 -4.47 -15.58
C GLU A 198 -1.42 -5.69 -16.51
N VAL A 199 -1.68 -6.86 -15.92
CA VAL A 199 -1.78 -8.12 -16.64
C VAL A 199 -3.08 -8.82 -16.25
N GLU A 200 -3.88 -9.18 -17.23
CA GLU A 200 -5.08 -9.99 -17.02
C GLU A 200 -4.77 -11.48 -17.18
N VAL A 201 -5.16 -12.28 -16.19
CA VAL A 201 -5.06 -13.74 -16.20
C VAL A 201 -6.39 -14.33 -15.77
N ASP A 202 -7.01 -15.13 -16.64
CA ASP A 202 -8.31 -15.77 -16.37
C ASP A 202 -9.41 -14.78 -15.90
N GLY A 203 -9.38 -13.54 -16.41
CA GLY A 203 -10.31 -12.47 -16.06
C GLY A 203 -10.03 -11.78 -14.72
N VAL A 204 -8.88 -12.04 -14.10
CA VAL A 204 -8.39 -11.34 -12.90
C VAL A 204 -7.27 -10.39 -13.32
N SER A 205 -7.35 -9.13 -12.87
CA SER A 205 -6.29 -8.15 -13.09
C SER A 205 -5.19 -8.24 -12.02
N HIS A 206 -3.95 -8.14 -12.48
CA HIS A 206 -2.74 -8.12 -11.66
C HIS A 206 -1.89 -6.90 -12.01
N LYS A 207 -1.70 -5.97 -11.06
CA LYS A 207 -0.73 -4.85 -11.19
C LYS A 207 0.64 -5.27 -10.64
N LEU A 208 1.67 -5.19 -11.48
CA LEU A 208 3.07 -5.46 -11.15
C LEU A 208 3.86 -4.15 -11.20
N VAL A 209 4.56 -3.79 -10.12
CA VAL A 209 5.39 -2.59 -10.08
C VAL A 209 6.86 -2.98 -10.05
N PHE A 210 7.62 -2.48 -11.02
CA PHE A 210 9.05 -2.68 -11.16
C PHE A 210 9.80 -1.40 -10.82
N VAL A 211 10.89 -1.50 -10.06
CA VAL A 211 11.79 -0.37 -9.79
C VAL A 211 13.17 -0.75 -10.27
N SER A 212 13.73 0.02 -11.20
CA SER A 212 15.00 -0.33 -11.86
C SER A 212 15.03 -1.75 -12.45
N GLY A 213 13.89 -2.22 -12.98
CA GLY A 213 13.72 -3.53 -13.59
C GLY A 213 13.51 -4.69 -12.59
N GLU A 214 13.54 -4.44 -11.28
CA GLU A 214 13.24 -5.46 -10.26
C GLU A 214 11.78 -5.38 -9.85
N LEU A 215 11.08 -6.52 -9.82
CA LEU A 215 9.71 -6.60 -9.31
C LEU A 215 9.68 -6.26 -7.81
N ARG A 216 8.98 -5.18 -7.43
CA ARG A 216 8.87 -4.70 -6.05
C ARG A 216 7.49 -4.87 -5.45
N ARG A 217 6.43 -4.79 -6.26
CA ARG A 217 5.04 -5.00 -5.81
C ARG A 217 4.29 -5.88 -6.79
N HIS A 218 3.45 -6.74 -6.26
CA HIS A 218 2.40 -7.44 -6.99
C HIS A 218 1.09 -7.24 -6.23
N ALA A 219 0.10 -6.67 -6.90
CA ALA A 219 -1.27 -6.51 -6.42
C ALA A 219 -2.25 -7.31 -7.30
N VAL A 220 -3.40 -7.63 -6.74
CA VAL A 220 -4.54 -8.18 -7.47
C VAL A 220 -5.67 -7.17 -7.36
N GLU A 221 -6.24 -6.82 -8.50
CA GLU A 221 -7.36 -5.88 -8.57
C GLU A 221 -8.67 -6.63 -8.74
N ILE A 222 -9.62 -6.31 -7.88
CA ILE A 222 -10.94 -6.95 -7.87
C ILE A 222 -12.01 -5.87 -7.87
N LYS A 223 -13.04 -6.08 -8.69
CA LYS A 223 -14.24 -5.23 -8.67
C LYS A 223 -15.09 -5.62 -7.45
N ALA A 224 -15.48 -4.63 -6.67
CA ALA A 224 -16.30 -4.79 -5.48
C ALA A 224 -17.49 -3.83 -5.47
N GLU A 225 -18.51 -4.19 -4.71
CA GLU A 225 -19.64 -3.30 -4.39
C GLU A 225 -19.44 -2.78 -2.97
N ILE A 226 -19.65 -1.47 -2.78
CA ILE A 226 -19.54 -0.79 -1.48
C ILE A 226 -20.87 -0.07 -1.23
N GLU A 227 -21.48 -0.33 -0.08
CA GLU A 227 -22.69 0.35 0.38
C GLU A 227 -22.35 1.32 1.53
N LEU A 228 -22.93 2.51 1.49
CA LEU A 228 -22.70 3.57 2.47
C LEU A 228 -24.03 4.07 3.00
N ASP A 229 -24.19 4.02 4.32
CA ASP A 229 -25.32 4.63 4.99
C ASP A 229 -25.16 6.16 4.99
N LEU A 230 -26.03 6.83 4.24
CA LEU A 230 -26.08 8.29 4.20
C LEU A 230 -27.04 8.81 5.29
N PRO A 231 -26.74 9.97 5.91
CA PRO A 231 -27.68 10.59 6.84
C PRO A 231 -29.01 10.89 6.13
N LEU A 232 -30.12 10.52 6.77
CA LEU A 232 -31.46 10.87 6.30
C LEU A 232 -31.68 12.40 6.44
N PRO A 233 -32.45 13.01 5.52
CA PRO A 233 -32.78 14.43 5.58
C PRO A 233 -33.62 14.82 6.80
#